data_AF-A0A1I6CA07-F1
#
_entry.id   AF-A0A1I6CA07-F1
#
_cell.length_a   1.000
_cell.length_b   1.000
_cell.length_c   1.000
_cell.angle_alpha   90.00
_cell.angle_beta   90.00
_cell.angle_gamma   90.00
#
_symmetry.space_group_name_H-M   'P 1'
#
loop_
_entity.id
_entity.type
_entity.pdbx_description
1 polymer ?
#
loop_
_entity_poly.entity_id
_entity_poly.type
_entity_poly.pdbx_seq_one_letter_code
_entity_poly.pdbx_strand_id
1 'polypeptide(L)'
;MKKSVLGLTVAGALLFGAYTTTSFAAKSDTPVGAVAEKVFKWDVGKGFGHKGFAVDSEELIAKAKELGIKTSGKDAETLMKEIREVQLKKEAKELGIKTTGKDVQTLAEEVALARVQAEAKELGIKTTGKDIQTLHEEIRSANLKKEAKKLGVSTDGKDEQTIMQEIRTATLNKKAKELGVSSEGKDLQTLSQEVFTASVKKEAAKYDITVEGKDIREVAQEVMTAKVKKEAKQYDVTIDGKTIRQIAAEVQEKKITKLAKELKIDTKDKSVHELIKAIKDKDSDKLDALLNEDGFGFKMKGMGHDGFGGKHGMGMGHGGCKGMGHEGGHGGMQSGPGMDEVTGAEATSFNNF
;
A
#
# COMPACT_ATOMS: atom_id res chain seq x y z
N MET A 1 27.55 -41.65 -26.11
CA MET A 1 27.82 -40.81 -24.93
C MET A 1 28.14 -39.39 -25.39
N LYS A 2 27.44 -38.39 -24.81
CA LYS A 2 27.71 -36.93 -24.81
C LYS A 2 27.40 -36.17 -26.11
N LYS A 3 26.82 -34.97 -26.13
CA LYS A 3 25.97 -34.14 -25.23
C LYS A 3 25.36 -33.10 -26.20
N SER A 4 24.03 -33.08 -26.37
CA SER A 4 23.38 -32.03 -27.18
C SER A 4 23.25 -30.76 -26.33
N VAL A 5 23.95 -29.70 -26.73
CA VAL A 5 23.79 -28.35 -26.19
C VAL A 5 22.70 -27.66 -27.01
N LEU A 6 21.48 -27.66 -26.49
CA LEU A 6 20.40 -26.80 -26.99
C LEU A 6 20.34 -25.58 -26.08
N GLY A 7 20.91 -24.48 -26.57
CA GLY A 7 20.72 -23.16 -25.99
C GLY A 7 19.26 -22.75 -26.13
N LEU A 8 18.59 -22.53 -25.01
CA LEU A 8 17.27 -21.91 -24.97
C LEU A 8 17.49 -20.41 -24.75
N THR A 9 17.44 -19.67 -25.85
CA THR A 9 17.30 -18.22 -25.87
C THR A 9 15.99 -17.81 -25.21
N VAL A 10 16.06 -17.25 -24.00
CA VAL A 10 14.92 -16.57 -23.37
C VAL A 10 14.74 -15.22 -24.07
N ALA A 11 13.90 -15.21 -25.10
CA ALA A 11 13.33 -13.99 -25.65
C ALA A 11 12.35 -13.40 -24.63
N GLY A 12 12.88 -12.58 -23.72
CA GLY A 12 12.09 -11.80 -22.78
C GLY A 12 11.45 -10.60 -23.47
N ALA A 13 10.25 -10.77 -23.99
CA ALA A 13 9.39 -9.66 -24.39
C ALA A 13 8.93 -8.89 -23.14
N LEU A 14 9.62 -7.79 -22.86
CA LEU A 14 9.25 -6.77 -21.89
C LEU A 14 7.93 -6.10 -22.32
N LEU A 15 6.81 -6.50 -21.72
CA LEU A 15 5.57 -5.73 -21.74
C LEU A 15 5.41 -4.97 -20.43
N PHE A 16 6.27 -3.95 -20.26
CA PHE A 16 5.95 -2.82 -19.40
C PHE A 16 5.09 -1.85 -20.22
N GLY A 17 3.79 -1.80 -19.87
CA GLY A 17 2.84 -0.86 -20.45
C GLY A 17 3.29 0.58 -20.23
N ALA A 18 3.50 1.27 -21.35
CA ALA A 18 3.73 2.69 -21.49
C ALA A 18 2.65 3.53 -20.80
N TYR A 19 2.98 4.74 -20.32
CA TYR A 19 2.22 5.98 -20.62
C TYR A 19 3.10 7.23 -20.41
N THR A 20 3.37 7.86 -21.55
CA THR A 20 3.54 9.30 -21.87
C THR A 20 3.65 10.34 -20.75
N THR A 21 4.76 11.08 -20.76
CA THR A 21 4.99 12.33 -20.00
C THR A 21 4.46 13.55 -20.78
N THR A 22 3.56 14.31 -20.18
CA THR A 22 3.29 15.71 -20.57
C THR A 22 3.65 16.63 -19.41
N SER A 23 4.64 17.48 -19.64
CA SER A 23 5.14 18.51 -18.73
C SER A 23 4.12 19.63 -18.52
N PHE A 24 4.10 20.24 -17.32
CA PHE A 24 3.79 21.68 -17.20
C PHE A 24 4.59 22.31 -16.07
N ALA A 25 5.22 23.44 -16.39
CA ALA A 25 5.94 24.32 -15.48
C ALA A 25 5.03 25.50 -15.04
N ALA A 26 5.28 25.92 -13.79
CA ALA A 26 5.04 27.14 -13.02
C ALA A 26 4.22 28.36 -13.54
N LYS A 27 3.66 29.06 -12.49
CA LYS A 27 3.15 30.45 -12.36
C LYS A 27 1.72 30.71 -12.87
N SER A 28 0.84 31.47 -12.21
CA SER A 28 0.95 32.50 -11.16
C SER A 28 -0.42 32.78 -10.49
N ASP A 29 -0.37 33.42 -9.31
CA ASP A 29 -1.31 34.36 -8.68
C ASP A 29 -2.77 33.97 -8.32
N THR A 30 -3.10 34.26 -7.05
CA THR A 30 -4.35 34.05 -6.31
C THR A 30 -5.55 34.83 -6.89
N PRO A 31 -6.79 34.33 -6.71
CA PRO A 31 -7.66 35.03 -5.76
C PRO A 31 -8.47 34.09 -4.84
N VAL A 32 -8.91 34.67 -3.73
CA VAL A 32 -9.33 34.08 -2.45
C VAL A 32 -10.70 33.37 -2.49
N GLY A 33 -11.08 32.78 -3.62
CA GLY A 33 -12.37 32.10 -3.83
C GLY A 33 -12.28 30.61 -4.22
N ALA A 34 -11.09 30.09 -4.54
CA ALA A 34 -10.89 28.76 -5.13
C ALA A 34 -10.48 27.66 -4.12
N VAL A 35 -10.40 27.97 -2.82
CA VAL A 35 -9.96 27.01 -1.79
C VAL A 35 -11.09 26.02 -1.41
N ALA A 36 -12.35 26.38 -1.66
CA ALA A 36 -13.51 25.50 -1.40
C ALA A 36 -13.66 24.35 -2.41
N GLU A 37 -13.05 24.44 -3.59
CA GLU A 37 -13.19 23.42 -4.66
C GLU A 37 -12.14 22.30 -4.61
N LYS A 38 -11.12 22.40 -3.74
CA LYS A 38 -10.00 21.43 -3.69
C LYS A 38 -10.08 20.39 -2.57
N VAL A 39 -11.02 20.52 -1.63
CA VAL A 39 -11.15 19.59 -0.49
C VAL A 39 -11.96 18.33 -0.83
N PHE A 40 -12.73 18.33 -1.92
CA PHE A 40 -13.48 17.16 -2.39
C PHE A 40 -13.07 16.67 -3.78
N LYS A 41 -11.84 16.16 -3.87
CA LYS A 41 -11.48 15.20 -4.92
C LYS A 41 -11.17 13.85 -4.30
N TRP A 42 -12.21 13.18 -3.79
CA TRP A 42 -12.16 11.73 -3.63
C TRP A 42 -12.43 11.10 -5.00
N ASP A 43 -11.34 10.92 -5.74
CA ASP A 43 -11.15 10.07 -6.92
C ASP A 43 -12.43 9.49 -7.58
N VAL A 44 -13.13 10.33 -8.34
CA VAL A 44 -13.88 9.87 -9.53
C VAL A 44 -12.94 10.05 -10.70
N GLY A 45 -12.06 9.08 -10.90
CA GLY A 45 -11.20 9.00 -12.08
C GLY A 45 -12.06 9.01 -13.34
N LYS A 46 -12.16 10.17 -13.99
CA LYS A 46 -12.33 10.29 -15.44
C LYS A 46 -11.11 9.64 -16.09
N GLY A 47 -11.14 8.32 -16.23
CA GLY A 47 -10.01 7.56 -16.75
C GLY A 47 -9.89 6.12 -16.27
N PHE A 48 -11.01 5.40 -16.04
CA PHE A 48 -10.95 3.94 -15.87
C PHE A 48 -11.55 3.25 -17.09
N GLY A 49 -10.75 3.24 -18.17
CA GLY A 49 -10.88 2.23 -19.19
C GLY A 49 -10.66 0.85 -18.57
N HIS A 50 -11.72 0.05 -18.56
CA HIS A 50 -11.75 -1.42 -18.54
C HIS A 50 -10.56 -2.15 -17.88
N LYS A 51 -10.59 -2.29 -16.55
CA LYS A 51 -10.19 -3.55 -15.89
C LYS A 51 -11.18 -3.81 -14.76
N GLY A 52 -12.07 -4.76 -15.00
CA GLY A 52 -13.26 -5.00 -14.20
C GLY A 52 -12.96 -5.32 -12.73
N PHE A 53 -13.46 -4.48 -11.84
CA PHE A 53 -14.16 -5.00 -10.68
C PHE A 53 -15.53 -5.44 -11.20
N ALA A 54 -15.72 -6.75 -11.37
CA ALA A 54 -17.07 -7.28 -11.41
C ALA A 54 -17.67 -6.96 -10.04
N VAL A 55 -18.49 -5.91 -9.98
CA VAL A 55 -19.34 -5.68 -8.81
C VAL A 55 -20.31 -6.83 -8.81
N ASP A 56 -20.26 -7.70 -7.80
CA ASP A 56 -21.23 -8.79 -7.67
C ASP A 56 -22.62 -8.16 -7.59
N SER A 57 -23.32 -8.18 -8.74
CA SER A 57 -24.57 -7.44 -8.93
C SER A 57 -25.64 -7.86 -7.91
N GLU A 58 -25.56 -9.11 -7.45
CA GLU A 58 -26.43 -9.66 -6.41
C GLU A 58 -26.17 -9.03 -5.03
N GLU A 59 -24.92 -8.84 -4.62
CA GLU A 59 -24.58 -8.18 -3.34
C GLU A 59 -25.00 -6.72 -3.34
N LEU A 60 -24.79 -6.03 -4.47
CA LEU A 60 -25.22 -4.65 -4.64
C LEU A 60 -26.75 -4.52 -4.51
N ILE A 61 -27.49 -5.43 -5.16
CA ILE A 61 -28.95 -5.46 -5.10
C ILE A 61 -29.43 -5.83 -3.69
N ALA A 62 -28.79 -6.79 -3.03
CA ALA A 62 -29.12 -7.20 -1.66
C ALA A 62 -28.94 -6.02 -0.70
N LYS A 63 -27.79 -5.35 -0.76
CA LYS A 63 -27.47 -4.18 0.06
C LYS A 63 -28.39 -2.99 -0.23
N ALA A 64 -28.76 -2.76 -1.49
CA ALA A 64 -29.76 -1.76 -1.84
C ALA A 64 -31.11 -2.08 -1.18
N LYS A 65 -31.59 -3.32 -1.28
CA LYS A 65 -32.86 -3.74 -0.66
C LYS A 65 -32.83 -3.62 0.86
N GLU A 66 -31.74 -4.02 1.50
CA GLU A 66 -31.53 -3.87 2.95
C GLU A 66 -31.63 -2.40 3.39
N LEU A 67 -31.10 -1.49 2.60
CA LEU A 67 -31.17 -0.04 2.83
C LEU A 67 -32.50 0.59 2.36
N GLY A 68 -33.48 -0.21 1.92
CA GLY A 68 -34.78 0.26 1.44
C GLY A 68 -34.74 0.95 0.09
N ILE A 69 -33.67 0.75 -0.70
CA ILE A 69 -33.48 1.35 -2.02
C ILE A 69 -34.18 0.51 -3.09
N LYS A 70 -34.99 1.16 -3.92
CA LYS A 70 -35.64 0.53 -5.07
C LYS A 70 -34.59 0.14 -6.13
N THR A 71 -34.52 -1.14 -6.48
CA THR A 71 -33.51 -1.69 -7.40
C THR A 71 -33.97 -1.83 -8.85
N SER A 72 -35.28 -1.93 -9.09
CA SER A 72 -35.83 -2.12 -10.43
C SER A 72 -35.53 -0.93 -11.35
N GLY A 73 -34.90 -1.20 -12.48
CA GLY A 73 -34.64 -0.22 -13.54
C GLY A 73 -33.46 0.72 -13.29
N LYS A 74 -32.65 0.47 -12.25
CA LYS A 74 -31.43 1.24 -11.96
C LYS A 74 -30.20 0.45 -12.37
N ASP A 75 -29.22 1.14 -12.96
CA ASP A 75 -27.90 0.57 -13.20
C ASP A 75 -27.08 0.47 -11.89
N ALA A 76 -25.98 -0.27 -11.95
CA ALA A 76 -25.12 -0.49 -10.80
C ALA A 76 -24.46 0.80 -10.26
N GLU A 77 -24.16 1.78 -11.12
CA GLU A 77 -23.55 3.04 -10.71
C GLU A 77 -24.53 3.88 -9.89
N THR A 78 -25.77 3.96 -10.36
CA THR A 78 -26.88 4.65 -9.67
C THR A 78 -27.15 3.99 -8.33
N LEU A 79 -27.22 2.65 -8.27
CA LEU A 79 -27.38 1.93 -7.02
C LEU A 79 -26.21 2.15 -6.04
N MET A 80 -24.96 2.13 -6.52
CA MET A 80 -23.81 2.44 -5.69
C MET A 80 -23.86 3.85 -5.09
N LYS A 81 -24.27 4.85 -5.89
CA LYS A 81 -24.40 6.24 -5.42
C LYS A 81 -25.45 6.35 -4.32
N GLU A 82 -26.64 5.77 -4.54
CA GLU A 82 -27.71 5.81 -3.54
C GLU A 82 -27.36 5.06 -2.26
N ILE A 83 -26.74 3.87 -2.37
CA ILE A 83 -26.24 3.12 -1.21
C ILE A 83 -25.27 3.99 -0.41
N ARG A 84 -24.28 4.61 -1.08
CA ARG A 84 -23.29 5.47 -0.42
C ARG A 84 -23.95 6.65 0.29
N GLU A 85 -24.92 7.30 -0.36
CA GLU A 85 -25.62 8.43 0.23
C GLU A 85 -26.41 8.04 1.50
N VAL A 86 -27.12 6.91 1.47
CA VAL A 86 -27.85 6.42 2.64
C VAL A 86 -26.88 6.07 3.77
N GLN A 87 -25.78 5.39 3.47
CA GLN A 87 -24.75 5.05 4.46
C GLN A 87 -24.10 6.30 5.06
N LEU A 88 -23.78 7.28 4.23
CA LEU A 88 -23.21 8.55 4.69
C LEU A 88 -24.17 9.29 5.63
N LYS A 89 -25.47 9.34 5.30
CA LYS A 89 -26.48 9.95 6.17
C LYS A 89 -26.65 9.19 7.48
N LYS A 90 -26.59 7.85 7.47
CA LYS A 90 -26.62 7.01 8.69
C LYS A 90 -25.44 7.36 9.59
N GLU A 91 -24.24 7.37 9.03
CA GLU A 91 -23.02 7.67 9.78
C GLU A 91 -22.98 9.11 10.30
N ALA A 92 -23.40 10.09 9.47
CA ALA A 92 -23.51 11.47 9.92
C ALA A 92 -24.41 11.58 11.16
N LYS A 93 -25.53 10.86 11.20
CA LYS A 93 -26.40 10.81 12.39
C LYS A 93 -25.71 10.17 13.59
N GLU A 94 -24.97 9.08 13.39
CA GLU A 94 -24.19 8.43 14.46
C GLU A 94 -23.12 9.37 15.05
N LEU A 95 -22.54 10.23 14.22
CA LEU A 95 -21.56 11.24 14.62
C LEU A 95 -22.20 12.56 15.12
N GLY A 96 -23.53 12.63 15.20
CA GLY A 96 -24.24 13.84 15.64
C GLY A 96 -24.23 15.00 14.62
N ILE A 97 -23.88 14.72 13.37
CA ILE A 97 -23.82 15.70 12.28
C ILE A 97 -25.22 15.92 11.69
N LYS A 98 -25.62 17.19 11.59
CA LYS A 98 -26.88 17.58 10.92
C LYS A 98 -26.81 17.24 9.43
N THR A 99 -27.79 16.47 8.94
CA THR A 99 -27.89 16.01 7.55
C THR A 99 -28.83 16.85 6.69
N THR A 100 -29.75 17.62 7.31
CA THR A 100 -30.77 18.41 6.59
C THR A 100 -30.16 19.64 5.93
N GLY A 101 -30.43 19.83 4.64
CA GLY A 101 -30.02 21.02 3.89
C GLY A 101 -28.56 21.02 3.42
N LYS A 102 -27.83 19.91 3.60
CA LYS A 102 -26.47 19.72 3.08
C LYS A 102 -26.49 18.83 1.86
N ASP A 103 -25.67 19.16 0.86
CA ASP A 103 -25.38 18.23 -0.22
C ASP A 103 -24.47 17.08 0.26
N VAL A 104 -24.38 16.05 -0.56
CA VAL A 104 -23.62 14.82 -0.25
C VAL A 104 -22.14 15.10 -0.05
N GLN A 105 -21.57 16.06 -0.78
CA GLN A 105 -20.15 16.38 -0.72
C GLN A 105 -19.82 17.08 0.61
N THR A 106 -20.55 18.14 0.99
CA THR A 106 -20.36 18.78 2.30
C THR A 106 -20.57 17.80 3.45
N LEU A 107 -21.59 16.94 3.36
CA LEU A 107 -21.84 15.93 4.39
C LEU A 107 -20.68 14.94 4.53
N ALA A 108 -20.10 14.52 3.41
CA ALA A 108 -18.96 13.61 3.40
C ALA A 108 -17.69 14.23 3.96
N GLU A 109 -17.41 15.51 3.67
CA GLU A 109 -16.30 16.24 4.28
C GLU A 109 -16.42 16.32 5.80
N GLU A 110 -17.61 16.65 6.30
CA GLU A 110 -17.84 16.73 7.74
C GLU A 110 -17.71 15.37 8.43
N VAL A 111 -18.24 14.30 7.83
CA VAL A 111 -18.09 12.93 8.34
C VAL A 111 -16.62 12.51 8.34
N ALA A 112 -15.88 12.80 7.27
CA ALA A 112 -14.46 12.51 7.18
C ALA A 112 -13.66 13.26 8.25
N LEU A 113 -13.90 14.56 8.42
CA LEU A 113 -13.26 15.36 9.46
C LEU A 113 -13.55 14.81 10.86
N ALA A 114 -14.82 14.48 11.15
CA ALA A 114 -15.22 13.95 12.45
C ALA A 114 -14.51 12.61 12.77
N ARG A 115 -14.36 11.72 11.77
CA ARG A 115 -13.60 10.47 11.91
C ARG A 115 -12.13 10.71 12.23
N VAL A 116 -11.48 11.58 11.45
CA VAL A 116 -10.06 11.91 11.61
C VAL A 116 -9.82 12.59 12.96
N GLN A 117 -10.72 13.47 13.39
CA GLN A 117 -10.66 14.07 14.72
C GLN A 117 -10.84 13.05 15.85
N ALA A 118 -11.70 12.05 15.68
CA ALA A 118 -11.85 10.98 16.66
C ALA A 118 -10.55 10.17 16.78
N GLU A 119 -9.97 9.74 15.66
CA GLU A 119 -8.68 9.01 15.64
C GLU A 119 -7.54 9.85 16.24
N ALA A 120 -7.46 11.14 15.90
CA ALA A 120 -6.49 12.05 16.49
C ALA A 120 -6.62 12.12 18.02
N LYS A 121 -7.85 12.22 18.55
CA LYS A 121 -8.09 12.25 20.00
C LYS A 121 -7.64 10.96 20.68
N GLU A 122 -7.88 9.79 20.09
CA GLU A 122 -7.40 8.50 20.61
C GLU A 122 -5.87 8.44 20.70
N LEU A 123 -5.17 9.16 19.80
CA LEU A 123 -3.72 9.28 19.80
C LEU A 123 -3.20 10.42 20.72
N GLY A 124 -4.08 11.15 21.39
CA GLY A 124 -3.72 12.30 22.24
C GLY A 124 -3.37 13.57 21.45
N ILE A 125 -3.77 13.65 20.18
CA ILE A 125 -3.49 14.77 19.29
C ILE A 125 -4.56 15.86 19.48
N LYS A 126 -4.13 17.12 19.61
CA LYS A 126 -5.05 18.27 19.67
C LYS A 126 -5.73 18.46 18.31
N THR A 127 -7.06 18.53 18.30
CA THR A 127 -7.85 18.65 17.06
C THR A 127 -8.35 20.06 16.74
N THR A 128 -8.40 20.95 17.72
CA THR A 128 -8.99 22.29 17.55
C THR A 128 -8.17 23.14 16.57
N GLY A 129 -8.84 23.69 15.57
CA GLY A 129 -8.23 24.60 14.58
C GLY A 129 -7.38 23.91 13.52
N LYS A 130 -7.41 22.57 13.43
CA LYS A 130 -6.68 21.80 12.41
C LYS A 130 -7.63 21.28 11.35
N ASP A 131 -7.16 21.31 10.10
CA ASP A 131 -7.84 20.67 8.98
C ASP A 131 -7.56 19.15 8.92
N ILE A 132 -8.24 18.48 8.00
CA ILE A 132 -8.11 17.03 7.77
C ILE A 132 -6.67 16.64 7.43
N GLN A 133 -5.98 17.42 6.60
CA GLN A 133 -4.64 17.08 6.11
C GLN A 133 -3.63 17.10 7.26
N THR A 134 -3.64 18.19 8.04
CA THR A 134 -2.79 18.36 9.22
C THR A 134 -3.02 17.24 10.22
N LEU A 135 -4.29 16.86 10.47
CA LEU A 135 -4.59 15.77 11.39
C LEU A 135 -4.10 14.42 10.86
N HIS A 136 -4.26 14.14 9.56
CA HIS A 136 -3.73 12.91 8.96
C HIS A 136 -2.22 12.79 9.08
N GLU A 137 -1.49 13.87 8.83
CA GLU A 137 -0.03 13.91 9.01
C GLU A 137 0.33 13.61 10.46
N GLU A 138 -0.28 14.30 11.43
CA GLU A 138 0.03 14.08 12.84
C GLU A 138 -0.33 12.67 13.31
N ILE A 139 -1.46 12.12 12.86
CA ILE A 139 -1.87 10.72 13.12
C ILE A 139 -0.81 9.76 12.57
N ARG A 140 -0.37 9.98 11.32
CA ARG A 140 0.67 9.17 10.68
C ARG A 140 1.98 9.23 11.47
N SER A 141 2.44 10.43 11.83
CA SER A 141 3.66 10.61 12.62
C SER A 141 3.56 9.93 13.99
N ALA A 142 2.42 10.06 14.67
CA ALA A 142 2.20 9.46 15.98
C ALA A 142 2.22 7.93 15.90
N ASN A 143 1.56 7.35 14.89
CA ASN A 143 1.56 5.90 14.66
C ASN A 143 2.96 5.40 14.31
N LEU A 144 3.70 6.13 13.48
CA LEU A 144 5.08 5.80 13.12
C LEU A 144 5.99 5.77 14.36
N LYS A 145 5.88 6.77 15.24
CA LYS A 145 6.64 6.81 16.50
C LYS A 145 6.27 5.68 17.47
N LYS A 146 4.98 5.34 17.56
CA LYS A 146 4.51 4.19 18.36
C LYS A 146 5.13 2.88 17.86
N GLU A 147 5.18 2.69 16.55
CA GLU A 147 5.78 1.51 15.92
C GLU A 147 7.29 1.45 16.11
N ALA A 148 7.99 2.58 15.92
CA ALA A 148 9.42 2.69 16.19
C ALA A 148 9.75 2.26 17.63
N LYS A 149 9.01 2.80 18.61
CA LYS A 149 9.17 2.45 20.03
C LYS A 149 8.97 0.95 20.29
N LYS A 150 7.96 0.34 19.67
CA LYS A 150 7.67 -1.11 19.80
C LYS A 150 8.83 -1.98 19.29
N LEU A 151 9.57 -1.50 18.29
CA LEU A 151 10.68 -2.21 17.67
C LEU A 151 12.06 -1.81 18.22
N GLY A 152 12.11 -0.88 19.18
CA GLY A 152 13.36 -0.34 19.72
C GLY A 152 14.12 0.58 18.77
N VAL A 153 13.41 1.16 17.79
CA VAL A 153 13.97 2.13 16.83
C VAL A 153 13.92 3.53 17.44
N SER A 154 15.05 4.23 17.45
CA SER A 154 15.12 5.62 17.93
C SER A 154 14.53 6.59 16.91
N THR A 155 13.72 7.53 17.37
CA THR A 155 13.07 8.56 16.55
C THR A 155 13.72 9.94 16.67
N ASP A 156 14.66 10.11 17.60
CA ASP A 156 15.20 11.42 17.95
C ASP A 156 16.13 11.94 16.84
N GLY A 157 15.87 13.15 16.37
CA GLY A 157 16.66 13.80 15.32
C GLY A 157 16.52 13.21 13.92
N LYS A 158 15.57 12.28 13.70
CA LYS A 158 15.35 11.62 12.41
C LYS A 158 14.08 12.11 11.73
N ASP A 159 14.13 12.19 10.41
CA ASP A 159 12.95 12.41 9.59
C ASP A 159 12.10 11.12 9.48
N GLU A 160 10.85 11.26 9.04
CA GLU A 160 9.92 10.14 8.94
C GLU A 160 10.36 9.05 7.97
N GLN A 161 11.03 9.41 6.86
CA GLN A 161 11.49 8.43 5.88
C GLN A 161 12.56 7.54 6.48
N THR A 162 13.50 8.13 7.22
CA THR A 162 14.53 7.40 7.95
C THR A 162 13.91 6.49 9.01
N ILE A 163 12.96 6.98 9.81
CA ILE A 163 12.27 6.16 10.82
C ILE A 163 11.52 4.98 10.16
N MET A 164 10.83 5.21 9.04
CA MET A 164 10.16 4.15 8.29
C MET A 164 11.12 3.07 7.79
N GLN A 165 12.29 3.47 7.27
CA GLN A 165 13.30 2.52 6.80
C GLN A 165 13.86 1.69 7.97
N GLU A 166 14.15 2.32 9.09
CA GLU A 166 14.66 1.62 10.28
C GLU A 166 13.61 0.66 10.87
N ILE A 167 12.33 1.04 10.91
CA ILE A 167 11.23 0.16 11.27
C ILE A 167 11.18 -1.07 10.36
N ARG A 168 11.29 -0.88 9.05
CA ARG A 168 11.29 -1.99 8.08
C ARG A 168 12.46 -2.93 8.32
N THR A 169 13.66 -2.39 8.52
CA THR A 169 14.87 -3.15 8.82
C THR A 169 14.75 -3.91 10.14
N ALA A 170 14.29 -3.25 11.21
CA ALA A 170 14.11 -3.87 12.52
C ALA A 170 13.07 -5.00 12.47
N THR A 171 11.96 -4.79 11.75
CA THR A 171 10.93 -5.81 11.53
C THR A 171 11.48 -7.01 10.77
N LEU A 172 12.23 -6.76 9.70
CA LEU A 172 12.82 -7.82 8.89
C LEU A 172 13.85 -8.63 9.69
N ASN A 173 14.72 -7.95 10.44
CA ASN A 173 15.71 -8.59 11.32
C ASN A 173 15.04 -9.44 12.41
N LYS A 174 13.94 -8.95 12.98
CA LYS A 174 13.16 -9.71 13.96
C LYS A 174 12.61 -11.01 13.35
N LYS A 175 11.99 -10.91 12.16
CA LYS A 175 11.50 -12.10 11.43
C LYS A 175 12.62 -13.05 11.04
N ALA A 176 13.77 -12.52 10.62
CA ALA A 176 14.95 -13.33 10.31
C ALA A 176 15.38 -14.16 11.51
N LYS A 177 15.50 -13.54 12.70
CA LYS A 177 15.81 -14.24 13.95
C LYS A 177 14.77 -15.32 14.29
N GLU A 178 13.47 -15.01 14.18
CA GLU A 178 12.38 -15.96 14.44
C GLU A 178 12.37 -17.18 13.49
N LEU A 179 12.95 -17.02 12.30
CA LEU A 179 13.05 -18.06 11.27
C LEU A 179 14.44 -18.70 11.19
N GLY A 180 15.40 -18.29 12.02
CA GLY A 180 16.77 -18.79 11.99
C GLY A 180 17.58 -18.34 10.75
N VAL A 181 17.19 -17.24 10.11
CA VAL A 181 17.90 -16.65 8.97
C VAL A 181 18.94 -15.65 9.49
N SER A 182 20.20 -15.80 9.06
CA SER A 182 21.25 -14.84 9.39
C SER A 182 21.04 -13.51 8.67
N SER A 183 21.12 -12.40 9.41
CA SER A 183 21.02 -11.03 8.91
C SER A 183 22.38 -10.36 8.68
N GLU A 184 23.48 -10.96 9.13
CA GLU A 184 24.80 -10.34 9.06
C GLU A 184 25.33 -10.29 7.63
N GLY A 185 25.87 -9.12 7.24
CA GLY A 185 26.50 -8.91 5.93
C GLY A 185 25.56 -8.90 4.73
N LYS A 186 24.23 -8.98 4.95
CA LYS A 186 23.23 -8.98 3.87
C LYS A 186 22.57 -7.64 3.70
N ASP A 187 22.34 -7.26 2.46
CA ASP A 187 21.46 -6.16 2.14
C ASP A 187 19.98 -6.53 2.41
N LEU A 188 19.12 -5.51 2.50
CA LEU A 188 17.71 -5.69 2.82
C LEU A 188 16.95 -6.54 1.80
N GLN A 189 17.31 -6.47 0.52
CA GLN A 189 16.62 -7.23 -0.52
C GLN A 189 16.94 -8.72 -0.38
N THR A 190 18.22 -9.06 -0.23
CA THR A 190 18.67 -10.44 -0.02
C THR A 190 18.06 -11.01 1.26
N LEU A 191 18.14 -10.27 2.37
CA LEU A 191 17.56 -10.72 3.64
C LEU A 191 16.05 -10.93 3.54
N SER A 192 15.33 -10.04 2.84
CA SER A 192 13.88 -10.16 2.62
C SER A 192 13.52 -11.42 1.84
N GLN A 193 14.26 -11.74 0.79
CA GLN A 193 14.04 -12.95 0.00
C GLN A 193 14.30 -14.22 0.80
N GLU A 194 15.36 -14.24 1.60
CA GLU A 194 15.66 -15.39 2.46
C GLU A 194 14.63 -15.57 3.57
N VAL A 195 14.21 -14.48 4.22
CA VAL A 195 13.13 -14.48 5.22
C VAL A 195 11.83 -14.99 4.62
N PHE A 196 11.46 -14.51 3.42
CA PHE A 196 10.29 -15.01 2.71
C PHE A 196 10.39 -16.51 2.42
N THR A 197 11.53 -16.95 1.89
CA THR A 197 11.78 -18.36 1.57
C THR A 197 11.70 -19.25 2.81
N ALA A 198 12.34 -18.85 3.91
CA ALA A 198 12.31 -19.56 5.18
C ALA A 198 10.88 -19.62 5.75
N SER A 199 10.13 -18.52 5.66
CA SER A 199 8.73 -18.46 6.10
C SER A 199 7.86 -19.44 5.31
N VAL A 200 7.97 -19.41 3.98
CA VAL A 200 7.22 -20.31 3.08
C VAL A 200 7.56 -21.77 3.36
N LYS A 201 8.85 -22.11 3.51
CA LYS A 201 9.27 -23.48 3.83
C LYS A 201 8.74 -23.96 5.18
N LYS A 202 8.78 -23.09 6.20
CA LYS A 202 8.25 -23.38 7.54
C LYS A 202 6.75 -23.63 7.50
N GLU A 203 6.01 -22.86 6.71
CA GLU A 203 4.58 -23.09 6.53
C GLU A 203 4.28 -24.31 5.67
N ALA A 204 5.01 -24.55 4.59
CA ALA A 204 4.88 -25.74 3.76
C ALA A 204 5.00 -27.02 4.59
N ALA A 205 5.97 -27.07 5.52
CA ALA A 205 6.11 -28.17 6.47
C ALA A 205 4.87 -28.37 7.37
N LYS A 206 4.14 -27.31 7.75
CA LYS A 206 2.91 -27.43 8.56
C LYS A 206 1.72 -28.02 7.79
N TYR A 207 1.79 -27.99 6.46
CA TYR A 207 0.73 -28.47 5.56
C TYR A 207 1.20 -29.68 4.72
N ASP A 208 2.35 -30.27 5.07
CA ASP A 208 2.94 -31.42 4.38
C ASP A 208 3.15 -31.19 2.86
N ILE A 209 3.50 -29.96 2.49
CA ILE A 209 3.74 -29.56 1.09
C ILE A 209 5.20 -29.77 0.73
N THR A 210 5.45 -30.51 -0.36
CA THR A 210 6.78 -30.73 -0.91
C THR A 210 7.36 -29.46 -1.53
N VAL A 211 8.58 -29.11 -1.12
CA VAL A 211 9.31 -27.92 -1.58
C VAL A 211 10.33 -28.25 -2.68
N GLU A 212 10.84 -29.48 -2.71
CA GLU A 212 11.93 -29.87 -3.61
C GLU A 212 11.54 -29.74 -5.09
N GLY A 213 12.42 -29.12 -5.87
CA GLY A 213 12.24 -28.93 -7.32
C GLY A 213 11.20 -27.88 -7.73
N LYS A 214 10.53 -27.21 -6.80
CA LYS A 214 9.52 -26.18 -7.08
C LYS A 214 10.08 -24.76 -6.90
N ASP A 215 9.52 -23.81 -7.64
CA ASP A 215 9.77 -22.40 -7.37
C ASP A 215 9.11 -22.01 -6.05
N ILE A 216 9.77 -21.15 -5.26
CA ILE A 216 9.26 -20.78 -3.94
C ILE A 216 7.91 -20.05 -4.01
N ARG A 217 7.58 -19.39 -5.12
CA ARG A 217 6.28 -18.74 -5.32
C ARG A 217 5.18 -19.77 -5.55
N GLU A 218 5.48 -20.88 -6.23
CA GLU A 218 4.54 -21.98 -6.39
C GLU A 218 4.27 -22.63 -5.02
N VAL A 219 5.31 -22.89 -4.23
CA VAL A 219 5.16 -23.41 -2.86
C VAL A 219 4.34 -22.46 -2.01
N ALA A 220 4.56 -21.15 -2.10
CA ALA A 220 3.77 -20.15 -1.38
C ALA A 220 2.28 -20.19 -1.78
N GLN A 221 1.97 -20.36 -3.07
CA GLN A 221 0.59 -20.50 -3.54
C GLN A 221 -0.07 -21.78 -3.05
N GLU A 222 0.66 -22.91 -3.04
CA GLU A 222 0.18 -24.18 -2.49
C GLU A 222 -0.09 -24.05 -0.99
N VAL A 223 0.81 -23.42 -0.23
CA VAL A 223 0.65 -23.12 1.20
C VAL A 223 -0.60 -22.30 1.45
N MET A 224 -0.77 -21.19 0.72
CA MET A 224 -1.95 -20.34 0.84
C MET A 224 -3.23 -21.12 0.54
N THR A 225 -3.23 -21.93 -0.52
CA THR A 225 -4.37 -22.75 -0.92
C THR A 225 -4.72 -23.80 0.14
N ALA A 226 -3.72 -24.54 0.64
CA ALA A 226 -3.90 -25.54 1.68
C ALA A 226 -4.45 -24.91 2.96
N LYS A 227 -3.93 -23.74 3.34
CA LYS A 227 -4.40 -22.97 4.47
C LYS A 227 -5.87 -22.55 4.32
N VAL A 228 -6.23 -21.89 3.22
CA VAL A 228 -7.61 -21.44 2.99
C VAL A 228 -8.57 -22.63 3.02
N LYS A 229 -8.19 -23.77 2.43
CA LYS A 229 -9.01 -25.00 2.48
C LYS A 229 -9.12 -25.57 3.89
N LYS A 230 -8.05 -25.54 4.69
CA LYS A 230 -8.08 -26.00 6.09
C LYS A 230 -9.01 -25.12 6.93
N GLU A 231 -8.91 -23.81 6.78
CA GLU A 231 -9.79 -22.86 7.48
C GLU A 231 -11.23 -22.98 7.02
N ALA A 232 -11.47 -23.18 5.72
CA ALA A 232 -12.80 -23.43 5.20
C ALA A 232 -13.47 -24.62 5.89
N LYS A 233 -12.73 -25.71 6.11
CA LYS A 233 -13.23 -26.86 6.90
C LYS A 233 -13.47 -26.52 8.37
N GLN A 234 -12.65 -25.65 8.98
CA GLN A 234 -12.82 -25.24 10.38
C GLN A 234 -14.04 -24.33 10.59
N TYR A 235 -14.44 -23.58 9.56
CA TYR A 235 -15.54 -22.62 9.61
C TYR A 235 -16.78 -23.07 8.81
N ASP A 236 -16.83 -24.35 8.44
CA ASP A 236 -17.93 -24.97 7.67
C ASP A 236 -18.28 -24.21 6.38
N VAL A 237 -17.25 -23.76 5.65
CA VAL A 237 -17.36 -23.08 4.36
C VAL A 237 -17.25 -24.09 3.22
N THR A 238 -18.23 -24.08 2.32
CA THR A 238 -18.23 -24.94 1.12
C THR A 238 -17.11 -24.56 0.17
N ILE A 239 -16.36 -25.56 -0.32
CA ILE A 239 -15.20 -25.37 -1.20
C ILE A 239 -15.57 -25.63 -2.67
N ASP A 240 -16.52 -26.52 -2.94
CA ASP A 240 -16.84 -26.98 -4.29
C ASP A 240 -17.44 -25.87 -5.15
N GLY A 241 -16.95 -25.77 -6.39
CA GLY A 241 -17.39 -24.76 -7.37
C GLY A 241 -16.90 -23.33 -7.09
N LYS A 242 -16.12 -23.10 -6.02
CA LYS A 242 -15.62 -21.77 -5.64
C LYS A 242 -14.12 -21.61 -5.90
N THR A 243 -13.73 -20.39 -6.22
CA THR A 243 -12.32 -20.01 -6.28
C THR A 243 -11.73 -19.87 -4.87
N ILE A 244 -10.41 -20.03 -4.73
CA ILE A 244 -9.72 -19.82 -3.45
C ILE A 244 -9.99 -18.43 -2.86
N ARG A 245 -10.16 -17.41 -3.72
CA ARG A 245 -10.49 -16.05 -3.27
C ARG A 245 -11.87 -15.97 -2.62
N GLN A 246 -12.87 -16.60 -3.23
CA GLN A 246 -14.23 -16.66 -2.66
C GLN A 246 -14.25 -17.42 -1.35
N ILE A 247 -13.56 -18.57 -1.30
CA ILE A 247 -13.45 -19.36 -0.07
C ILE A 247 -12.77 -18.54 1.03
N ALA A 248 -11.66 -17.85 0.71
CA ALA A 248 -10.97 -17.01 1.67
C ALA A 248 -11.85 -15.85 2.18
N ALA A 249 -12.63 -15.21 1.30
CA ALA A 249 -13.56 -14.17 1.69
C ALA A 249 -14.61 -14.72 2.69
N GLU A 250 -15.29 -15.81 2.35
CA GLU A 250 -16.29 -16.43 3.23
C GLU A 250 -15.70 -16.89 4.57
N VAL A 251 -14.48 -17.44 4.56
CA VAL A 251 -13.76 -17.79 5.79
C VAL A 251 -13.52 -16.55 6.66
N GLN A 252 -13.08 -15.44 6.08
CA GLN A 252 -12.88 -14.19 6.83
C GLN A 252 -14.19 -13.64 7.40
N GLU A 253 -15.29 -13.70 6.65
CA GLU A 253 -16.61 -13.30 7.15
C GLU A 253 -17.05 -14.14 8.34
N LYS A 254 -16.86 -15.46 8.27
CA LYS A 254 -17.16 -16.39 9.37
C LYS A 254 -16.28 -16.12 10.59
N LYS A 255 -14.97 -15.90 10.40
CA LYS A 255 -14.00 -15.50 11.44
C LYS A 255 -14.47 -14.23 12.16
N ILE A 256 -14.81 -13.18 11.40
CA ILE A 256 -15.28 -11.89 11.93
C ILE A 256 -16.61 -12.05 12.67
N THR A 257 -17.55 -12.80 12.10
CA THR A 257 -18.87 -13.04 12.71
C THR A 257 -18.75 -13.82 14.02
N LYS A 258 -17.85 -14.82 14.08
CA LYS A 258 -17.59 -15.58 15.29
C LYS A 258 -16.97 -14.69 16.37
N LEU A 259 -15.96 -13.88 16.02
CA LEU A 259 -15.35 -12.93 16.95
C LEU A 259 -16.37 -11.90 17.46
N ALA A 260 -17.25 -11.38 16.59
CA ALA A 260 -18.33 -10.49 17.00
C ALA A 260 -19.24 -11.14 18.06
N LYS A 261 -19.63 -12.41 17.85
CA LYS A 261 -20.45 -13.17 18.81
C LYS A 261 -19.72 -13.40 20.14
N GLU A 262 -18.44 -13.77 20.11
CA GLU A 262 -17.60 -13.93 21.30
C GLU A 262 -17.50 -12.63 22.11
N LEU A 263 -17.38 -11.49 21.41
CA LEU A 263 -17.39 -10.18 22.00
C LEU A 263 -18.80 -9.67 22.34
N LYS A 264 -19.85 -10.49 22.21
CA LYS A 264 -21.25 -10.10 22.47
C LYS A 264 -21.67 -8.85 21.68
N ILE A 265 -21.18 -8.70 20.47
CA ILE A 265 -21.59 -7.67 19.51
C ILE A 265 -22.78 -8.24 18.73
N ASP A 266 -23.87 -7.47 18.63
CA ASP A 266 -24.99 -7.89 17.80
C ASP A 266 -24.56 -8.00 16.34
N THR A 267 -24.90 -9.13 15.72
CA THR A 267 -24.54 -9.48 14.33
C THR A 267 -25.70 -9.38 13.36
N LYS A 268 -26.92 -9.14 13.85
CA LYS A 268 -28.10 -8.96 13.00
C LYS A 268 -28.00 -7.66 12.22
N ASP A 269 -28.34 -7.71 10.93
CA ASP A 269 -28.44 -6.56 10.03
C ASP A 269 -27.18 -5.67 10.00
N LYS A 270 -26.01 -6.28 10.21
CA LYS A 270 -24.72 -5.61 10.12
C LYS A 270 -23.87 -6.24 9.03
N SER A 271 -23.34 -5.39 8.18
CA SER A 271 -22.31 -5.75 7.23
C SER A 271 -21.01 -6.14 7.94
N VAL A 272 -20.17 -6.91 7.25
CA VAL A 272 -18.83 -7.30 7.74
C VAL A 272 -18.02 -6.08 8.15
N HIS A 273 -18.13 -4.97 7.41
CA HIS A 273 -17.45 -3.72 7.73
C HIS A 273 -17.92 -3.11 9.05
N GLU A 274 -19.23 -3.11 9.31
CA GLU A 274 -19.80 -2.64 10.59
C GLU A 274 -19.40 -3.56 11.75
N LEU A 275 -19.30 -4.87 11.51
CA LEU A 275 -18.75 -5.80 12.50
C LEU A 275 -17.29 -5.52 12.79
N ILE A 276 -16.44 -5.33 11.77
CA ILE A 276 -15.04 -4.96 11.94
C ILE A 276 -14.92 -3.67 12.77
N LYS A 277 -15.69 -2.63 12.44
CA LYS A 277 -15.69 -1.36 13.19
C LYS A 277 -16.09 -1.58 14.65
N ALA A 278 -17.20 -2.27 14.89
CA ALA A 278 -17.67 -2.57 16.24
C ALA A 278 -16.69 -3.44 17.05
N ILE A 279 -16.03 -4.42 16.42
CA ILE A 279 -14.99 -5.24 17.04
C ILE A 279 -13.77 -4.35 17.33
N LYS A 280 -13.34 -3.52 16.40
CA LYS A 280 -12.19 -2.62 16.59
C LYS A 280 -12.40 -1.69 17.78
N ASP A 281 -13.59 -1.12 17.91
CA ASP A 281 -13.94 -0.21 19.01
C ASP A 281 -13.96 -0.94 20.37
N LYS A 282 -14.26 -2.25 20.37
CA LYS A 282 -14.37 -3.06 21.58
C LYS A 282 -13.08 -3.77 21.99
N ASP A 283 -12.35 -4.30 21.02
CA ASP A 283 -11.13 -5.09 21.20
C ASP A 283 -10.30 -5.08 19.90
N SER A 284 -9.62 -3.95 19.65
CA SER A 284 -8.76 -3.77 18.48
C SER A 284 -7.61 -4.77 18.43
N ASP A 285 -7.10 -5.20 19.59
CA ASP A 285 -6.02 -6.18 19.69
C ASP A 285 -6.47 -7.57 19.24
N LYS A 286 -7.67 -8.03 19.61
CA LYS A 286 -8.20 -9.30 19.10
C LYS A 286 -8.53 -9.26 17.62
N LEU A 287 -9.06 -8.14 17.12
CA LEU A 287 -9.27 -7.97 15.68
C LEU A 287 -7.93 -8.04 14.93
N ASP A 288 -6.92 -7.32 15.42
CA ASP A 288 -5.58 -7.37 14.84
C ASP A 288 -5.02 -8.79 14.95
N ALA A 289 -5.21 -9.52 16.06
CA ALA A 289 -4.75 -10.90 16.18
C ALA A 289 -5.42 -11.80 15.14
N LEU A 290 -6.75 -11.72 14.97
CA LEU A 290 -7.49 -12.50 13.99
C LEU A 290 -7.03 -12.22 12.54
N LEU A 291 -6.78 -10.94 12.21
CA LEU A 291 -6.35 -10.52 10.87
C LEU A 291 -4.86 -10.77 10.61
N ASN A 292 -4.04 -10.84 11.68
CA ASN A 292 -2.58 -11.05 11.59
C ASN A 292 -2.13 -12.49 11.91
N GLU A 293 -3.01 -13.34 12.46
CA GLU A 293 -2.80 -14.80 12.60
C GLU A 293 -2.47 -15.44 11.26
N ASP A 294 -2.76 -14.72 10.16
CA ASP A 294 -2.73 -15.31 8.86
C ASP A 294 -1.34 -15.49 8.21
N GLY A 295 -0.25 -15.00 8.80
CA GLY A 295 1.15 -15.32 8.40
C GLY A 295 1.59 -14.86 7.01
N PHE A 296 0.62 -14.57 6.14
CA PHE A 296 0.74 -14.04 4.78
C PHE A 296 -0.01 -12.71 4.62
N GLY A 297 -0.59 -12.20 5.71
CA GLY A 297 -1.11 -10.84 5.79
C GLY A 297 0.04 -9.87 5.53
N PHE A 298 0.03 -9.28 4.34
CA PHE A 298 0.87 -8.18 3.89
C PHE A 298 0.61 -6.91 4.71
N LYS A 299 0.50 -7.00 6.05
CA LYS A 299 0.71 -5.87 6.94
C LYS A 299 2.23 -5.77 7.13
N MET A 300 2.86 -5.11 6.16
CA MET A 300 3.71 -4.00 6.52
C MET A 300 2.87 -3.09 7.45
N LYS A 301 2.85 -3.42 8.75
CA LYS A 301 2.43 -2.49 9.78
C LYS A 301 3.42 -1.32 9.59
N GLY A 302 2.90 -0.19 9.08
CA GLY A 302 3.70 0.94 8.58
C GLY A 302 3.75 1.20 7.06
N MET A 303 3.11 0.42 6.18
CA MET A 303 2.86 0.87 4.79
C MET A 303 1.46 1.45 4.66
N GLY A 304 1.37 2.75 4.98
CA GLY A 304 0.46 3.60 4.23
C GLY A 304 0.81 3.48 2.73
N HIS A 305 -0.22 3.53 1.90
CA HIS A 305 -0.15 3.67 0.46
C HIS A 305 0.54 4.99 0.08
N ASP A 306 1.85 5.14 0.28
CA ASP A 306 2.60 6.31 -0.17
C ASP A 306 4.04 5.96 -0.55
N GLY A 307 4.35 6.11 -1.84
CA GLY A 307 5.65 6.59 -2.29
C GLY A 307 6.82 5.61 -2.21
N PHE A 308 6.85 4.61 -3.09
CA PHE A 308 8.13 4.14 -3.64
C PHE A 308 8.71 5.25 -4.53
N GLY A 309 9.79 5.89 -4.09
CA GLY A 309 10.43 6.97 -4.85
C GLY A 309 11.73 7.46 -4.22
N GLY A 310 12.63 6.54 -3.83
CA GLY A 310 13.98 6.89 -3.43
C GLY A 310 14.80 7.36 -4.64
N LYS A 311 15.21 8.63 -4.65
CA LYS A 311 16.15 9.19 -5.62
C LYS A 311 17.59 8.91 -5.17
N HIS A 312 18.26 7.95 -5.82
CA HIS A 312 19.68 8.11 -6.19
C HIS A 312 19.66 8.78 -7.59
N GLY A 313 20.40 9.84 -7.90
CA GLY A 313 21.75 10.18 -7.50
C GLY A 313 22.65 9.94 -8.72
N MET A 314 22.97 11.02 -9.45
CA MET A 314 23.94 11.12 -10.57
C MET A 314 23.55 10.32 -11.83
N GLY A 315 23.39 10.89 -13.02
CA GLY A 315 24.23 11.92 -13.64
C GLY A 315 24.91 11.26 -14.84
N MET A 316 24.54 11.67 -16.06
CA MET A 316 25.35 11.70 -17.28
C MET A 316 24.39 12.07 -18.42
N GLY A 317 24.48 13.33 -18.84
CA GLY A 317 23.73 13.84 -19.97
C GLY A 317 24.34 13.37 -21.29
N HIS A 318 23.47 13.17 -22.27
CA HIS A 318 23.80 13.44 -23.66
C HIS A 318 22.60 14.11 -24.30
N GLY A 319 22.76 15.40 -24.57
CA GLY A 319 21.82 16.21 -25.34
C GLY A 319 21.85 15.81 -26.81
N GLY A 320 20.66 15.69 -27.38
CA GLY A 320 20.46 15.56 -28.82
C GLY A 320 19.17 16.26 -29.19
N CYS A 321 19.25 17.56 -29.45
CA CYS A 321 18.15 18.31 -30.05
C CYS A 321 18.46 18.55 -31.54
N LYS A 322 17.49 18.17 -32.37
CA LYS A 322 17.28 18.61 -33.76
C LYS A 322 17.31 20.15 -33.80
N GLY A 323 17.81 20.86 -34.81
CA GLY A 323 17.86 20.63 -36.25
C GLY A 323 17.39 21.94 -36.92
N MET A 324 17.92 22.23 -38.12
CA MET A 324 17.52 23.23 -39.14
C MET A 324 18.52 24.37 -39.38
N GLY A 325 18.89 24.52 -40.66
CA GLY A 325 19.02 25.83 -41.30
C GLY A 325 20.38 26.23 -41.86
N HIS A 326 20.54 26.00 -43.17
CA HIS A 326 21.17 26.87 -44.18
C HIS A 326 22.64 27.36 -44.09
N GLU A 327 23.29 27.16 -45.26
CA GLU A 327 24.21 28.06 -45.95
C GLU A 327 25.67 28.24 -45.48
N GLY A 328 26.59 27.88 -46.39
CA GLY A 328 27.67 28.79 -46.78
C GLY A 328 29.09 28.44 -46.32
N GLY A 329 29.87 27.90 -47.25
CA GLY A 329 31.18 28.47 -47.64
C GLY A 329 32.41 28.34 -46.72
N HIS A 330 33.47 27.73 -47.29
CA HIS A 330 34.91 27.92 -47.01
C HIS A 330 35.40 27.53 -45.59
N GLY A 331 36.58 26.97 -45.31
CA GLY A 331 37.83 26.71 -46.02
C GLY A 331 38.93 26.54 -44.94
N GLY A 332 40.02 25.83 -45.23
CA GLY A 332 41.29 25.80 -44.44
C GLY A 332 41.33 24.78 -43.30
N MET A 333 42.31 23.86 -43.24
CA MET A 333 43.70 24.06 -42.75
C MET A 333 43.70 24.57 -41.29
N GLN A 334 44.42 24.05 -40.30
CA GLN A 334 45.79 23.53 -40.28
C GLN A 334 46.11 23.12 -38.81
N SER A 335 47.11 22.24 -38.61
CA SER A 335 48.12 22.20 -37.52
C SER A 335 47.74 22.69 -36.10
N GLY A 336 47.92 21.92 -35.02
CA GLY A 336 49.21 21.49 -34.50
C GLY A 336 49.24 21.66 -32.96
N PRO A 337 50.25 21.13 -32.25
CA PRO A 337 50.20 20.82 -30.82
C PRO A 337 50.91 21.87 -29.94
N GLY A 338 50.67 21.81 -28.63
CA GLY A 338 51.52 22.44 -27.63
C GLY A 338 50.82 22.57 -26.28
N MET A 339 51.45 22.07 -25.22
CA MET A 339 51.65 22.73 -23.91
C MET A 339 52.43 21.78 -22.99
N ASP A 340 53.74 21.93 -23.05
CA ASP A 340 54.70 22.12 -21.95
C ASP A 340 54.23 21.82 -20.51
N GLU A 341 54.81 20.74 -19.97
CA GLU A 341 55.84 20.67 -18.91
C GLU A 341 55.98 21.79 -17.83
N VAL A 342 56.52 21.37 -16.66
CA VAL A 342 57.15 22.14 -15.56
C VAL A 342 56.14 22.61 -14.47
N THR A 343 56.22 22.37 -13.14
CA THR A 343 57.20 21.94 -12.11
C THR A 343 56.34 21.56 -10.87
N GLY A 344 56.65 20.60 -10.01
CA GLY A 344 57.80 20.54 -9.10
C GLY A 344 57.39 20.96 -7.66
N ALA A 345 57.44 20.04 -6.70
CA ALA A 345 57.89 20.22 -5.30
C ALA A 345 57.41 19.08 -4.39
N GLU A 346 58.35 18.19 -4.08
CA GLU A 346 58.33 17.32 -2.91
C GLU A 346 58.58 18.14 -1.62
N ALA A 347 57.96 17.74 -0.51
CA ALA A 347 58.50 17.97 0.82
C ALA A 347 57.96 16.94 1.81
N THR A 348 58.72 15.87 1.99
CA THR A 348 58.75 15.04 3.19
C THR A 348 59.32 15.83 4.38
N SER A 349 58.70 15.74 5.56
CA SER A 349 59.31 15.14 6.77
C SER A 349 58.66 15.57 8.09
N PHE A 350 58.41 14.54 8.91
CA PHE A 350 58.72 14.42 10.34
C PHE A 350 57.79 14.93 11.47
N ASN A 351 57.37 13.92 12.26
CA ASN A 351 57.29 13.81 13.73
C ASN A 351 56.22 14.59 14.53
N ASN A 352 55.35 13.86 15.25
CA ASN A 352 55.60 13.50 16.66
C ASN A 352 54.51 12.58 17.27
N PHE A 353 55.00 11.61 18.05
CA PHE A 353 54.37 10.67 19.01
C PHE A 353 53.49 9.51 18.52
#